data_AF-A0A957VB96-F1
#
_entry.id   AF-A0A957VB96-F1
#
_cell.length_a   1.000
_cell.length_b   1.000
_cell.length_c   1.000
_cell.angle_alpha   90.00
_cell.angle_beta   90.00
_cell.angle_gamma   90.00
#
_symmetry.space_group_name_H-M   'P 1'
#
loop_
_entity.id
_entity.type
_entity.pdbx_description
1 polymer ?
#
loop_
_entity_poly.entity_id
_entity_poly.type
_entity_poly.pdbx_seq_one_letter_code
_entity_poly.pdbx_strand_id
1 'polypeptide(L)' 'ARCGICGTDVHIYRNEYMSDFPIIPGHEFGGVIVEVGRDVTGYAIGDRVAVDP' A
#
# COMPACT_ATOMS: atom_id res chain seq x y z
N ALA A 1 -5.77 -3.41 -9.33
CA ALA A 1 -5.64 -2.84 -7.97
C ALA A 1 -6.43 -1.54 -7.86
N ARG A 2 -6.70 -1.10 -6.63
CA ARG A 2 -7.26 0.21 -6.25
C ARG A 2 -6.56 0.66 -4.96
N CYS A 3 -6.41 1.97 -4.76
CA CYS A 3 -5.88 2.57 -3.54
C CYS A 3 -6.79 3.75 -3.13
N GLY A 4 -7.15 3.81 -1.85
CA GLY A 4 -7.85 4.94 -1.24
C GLY A 4 -6.93 6.16 -1.14
N ILE A 5 -7.56 7.33 -0.97
CA ILE A 5 -6.85 8.56 -0.62
C ILE A 5 -7.30 8.92 0.79
N CYS A 6 -6.35 8.96 1.71
CA CYS A 6 -6.56 9.32 3.10
C CYS A 6 -6.13 10.78 3.34
N GLY A 7 -6.64 11.39 4.41
CA GLY A 7 -6.17 12.70 4.86
C GLY A 7 -4.66 12.73 5.14
N THR A 8 -4.10 11.62 5.62
CA THR A 8 -2.66 11.47 5.84
C THR A 8 -1.85 11.66 4.56
N ASP A 9 -2.33 11.18 3.40
CA ASP A 9 -1.64 11.38 2.13
C ASP A 9 -1.57 12.88 1.76
N VAL A 10 -2.61 13.64 2.08
CA VAL A 10 -2.66 15.09 1.85
C VAL A 10 -1.68 15.83 2.77
N HIS A 11 -1.62 15.44 4.05
CA HIS A 11 -0.66 16.01 5.00
C HIS A 11 0.79 15.70 4.61
N ILE A 12 1.07 14.46 4.14
CA ILE A 12 2.39 14.09 3.58
C ILE A 12 2.69 14.98 2.37
N TYR A 13 1.78 15.09 1.39
CA TYR A 13 1.99 15.93 0.20
C TYR A 13 2.31 17.40 0.54
N ARG A 14 1.75 17.92 1.64
CA ARG A 14 2.00 19.28 2.13
C ARG A 14 3.24 19.42 3.02
N ASN A 15 3.99 18.34 3.23
CA ASN A 15 5.13 18.29 4.14
C ASN A 15 4.76 18.66 5.60
N GLU A 16 3.55 18.29 6.02
CA GLU A 16 3.02 18.49 7.38
C GLU A 16 3.33 17.29 8.31
N TYR A 17 3.82 16.18 7.74
CA TYR A 17 4.40 15.04 8.45
C TYR A 17 5.88 14.88 8.12
N MET A 18 6.64 14.28 9.04
CA MET A 18 8.02 13.90 8.78
C MET A 18 8.03 12.81 7.71
N SER A 19 8.46 13.17 6.50
CA SER A 19 8.52 12.27 5.35
C SER A 19 9.76 12.58 4.54
N ASP A 20 10.51 11.56 4.14
CA ASP A 20 11.68 11.70 3.30
C ASP A 20 11.25 11.74 1.83
N PHE A 21 11.55 12.85 1.15
CA PHE A 21 11.22 13.02 -0.27
C PHE A 21 12.40 12.65 -1.18
N PRO A 22 12.15 12.06 -2.35
CA PRO A 22 10.84 11.74 -2.93
C PRO A 22 10.19 10.49 -2.33
N ILE A 23 8.86 10.51 -2.21
CA ILE A 23 8.04 9.39 -1.69
C ILE A 23 6.86 9.09 -2.62
N ILE A 24 6.46 7.82 -2.72
CA ILE A 24 5.22 7.38 -3.37
C ILE A 24 4.17 7.20 -2.26
N PRO A 25 3.13 8.05 -2.18
CA PRO A 25 2.11 7.93 -1.15
C PRO A 25 1.09 6.82 -1.45
N GLY A 26 0.17 6.58 -0.50
CA GLY A 26 -0.88 5.56 -0.59
C GLY A 26 -0.64 4.38 0.35
N HIS A 27 -1.50 4.26 1.35
CA HIS A 27 -1.47 3.20 2.36
C HIS A 27 -2.78 2.41 2.44
N GLU A 28 -3.80 2.78 1.66
CA GLU A 28 -5.12 2.13 1.68
C GLU A 28 -5.37 1.31 0.41
N PHE A 29 -4.58 0.28 0.12
CA PHE A 29 -4.67 -0.45 -1.15
C PHE A 29 -5.13 -1.90 -1.05
N GLY A 30 -5.78 -2.33 -2.14
CA GLY A 30 -6.18 -3.70 -2.37
C GLY A 30 -5.89 -4.15 -3.79
N GLY A 31 -5.59 -5.45 -3.95
CA GLY A 31 -5.06 -6.00 -5.18
C GLY A 31 -5.29 -7.49 -5.35
N VAL A 32 -4.68 -8.03 -6.40
CA VAL A 32 -4.58 -9.47 -6.66
C VAL A 32 -3.10 -9.83 -6.60
N ILE A 33 -2.76 -10.88 -5.87
CA ILE A 33 -1.39 -11.38 -5.78
C ILE A 33 -0.98 -11.94 -7.15
N VAL A 34 0.11 -11.42 -7.72
CA VAL A 34 0.66 -11.89 -9.01
C VAL A 34 1.94 -12.71 -8.84
N GLU A 35 2.59 -12.60 -7.68
CA GLU A 35 3.82 -13.30 -7.33
C GLU A 35 3.90 -13.44 -5.80
N VAL A 36 4.54 -14.51 -5.31
CA VAL A 36 4.81 -14.73 -3.88
C VAL A 36 6.29 -15.07 -3.68
N GLY A 37 6.87 -14.58 -2.59
CA GLY A 37 8.23 -14.93 -2.20
C GLY A 37 8.34 -16.37 -1.68
N ARG A 38 9.55 -16.94 -1.71
CA ARG A 38 9.81 -18.34 -1.34
C ARG A 38 9.34 -18.74 0.07
N ASP A 39 9.32 -17.78 1.00
CA ASP A 39 9.05 -18.01 2.42
C ASP A 39 7.60 -17.61 2.80
N VAL A 40 6.77 -17.20 1.83
CA VAL A 40 5.37 -16.82 2.07
C VAL A 40 4.53 -18.07 2.31
N THR A 41 3.81 -18.09 3.43
CA THR A 41 2.80 -19.11 3.73
C THR A 41 1.44 -18.44 3.96
N GLY A 42 0.34 -19.16 3.68
CA GLY A 42 -1.02 -18.67 3.90
C GLY A 42 -1.61 -17.76 2.81
N TYR A 43 -0.86 -17.47 1.74
CA TYR A 43 -1.32 -16.68 0.58
C TYR A 43 -0.88 -17.34 -0.73
N ALA A 44 -1.68 -17.17 -1.79
CA ALA A 44 -1.42 -17.72 -3.11
C ALA A 44 -1.56 -16.67 -4.22
N ILE A 45 -0.88 -16.92 -5.35
CA ILE A 45 -1.11 -16.16 -6.58
C ILE A 45 -2.58 -16.28 -6.98
N GLY A 46 -3.21 -15.14 -7.28
CA GLY A 46 -4.64 -15.02 -7.62
C GLY A 46 -5.52 -14.57 -6.45
N ASP A 47 -5.03 -14.62 -5.21
CA ASP A 47 -5.80 -14.16 -4.06
C ASP A 47 -6.07 -12.65 -4.13
N ARG A 48 -7.32 -12.27 -3.80
CA ARG A 48 -7.71 -10.87 -3.60
C ARG A 48 -7.41 -10.48 -2.16
N VAL A 49 -6.58 -9.46 -1.98
CA VAL A 49 -6.13 -8.99 -0.66
C VAL A 49 -6.39 -7.51 -0.47
N ALA A 50 -6.60 -7.12 0.79
CA ALA A 50 -6.51 -5.76 1.28
C ALA A 50 -5.28 -5.68 2.21
N VAL A 51 -4.53 -4.59 2.13
CA VAL A 51 -3.39 -4.33 3.02
C VAL A 51 -3.86 -3.47 4.19
N ASP A 52 -3.40 -3.81 5.39
CA ASP A 52 -3.68 -3.06 6.62
C ASP A 52 -3.00 -1.68 6.54
N PRO A 53 -3.75 -0.57 6.63
CA PRO A 53 -3.25 0.79 6.42
C PRO A 53 -2.41 1.38 7.57
#